data_AF-A0A453MUU2-F1
#
_entry.id   AF-A0A453MUU2-F1
#
_cell.length_a   1.000
_cell.length_b   1.000
_cell.length_c   1.000
_cell.angle_alpha   90.00
_cell.angle_beta   90.00
_cell.angle_gamma   90.00
#
_symmetry.space_group_name_H-M   'P 1'
#
loop_
_entity.id
_entity.type
_entity.pdbx_description
1 polymer ?
#
loop_
_entity_poly.entity_id
_entity_poly.type
_entity_poly.pdbx_seq_one_letter_code
_entity_poly.pdbx_strand_id
1 'polypeptide(L)'
;MLPLSQAEVIRKGSDITLIGWGAQLAVLEQACEDASKDGISCELIDLRTLIPWDKETVEASVSKTGKLLISHEAPITGGFGAEIAASIAERCFQRVGY
;
A
#
# COMPACT_ATOMS: atom_id res chain seq x y z
N MET A 1 15.90 12.15 12.54
CA MET A 1 15.12 10.96 12.92
C MET A 1 13.80 11.06 12.18
N LEU A 2 13.40 10.01 11.45
CA LEU A 2 12.09 10.01 10.78
C LEU A 2 10.98 9.81 11.83
N PRO A 3 9.79 10.41 11.64
CA PRO A 3 8.67 10.20 12.54
C PRO A 3 8.19 8.75 12.47
N LEU A 4 7.89 8.18 13.64
CA LEU A 4 7.23 6.88 13.73
C LEU A 4 5.75 7.05 13.39
N SER A 5 5.14 5.95 12.94
CA SER A 5 3.70 5.89 12.64
C SER A 5 3.27 6.84 11.51
N GLN A 6 4.18 7.14 10.59
CA GLN A 6 3.93 7.93 9.40
C GLN A 6 4.45 7.18 8.17
N ALA A 7 3.54 6.79 7.29
CA ALA A 7 3.88 6.21 6.01
C ALA A 7 4.34 7.30 5.03
N GLU A 8 5.01 6.91 3.96
CA GLU A 8 5.41 7.83 2.89
C GLU A 8 4.87 7.37 1.54
N VAL A 9 4.20 8.28 0.84
CA VAL A 9 3.85 8.09 -0.57
C VAL A 9 5.08 8.42 -1.41
N ILE A 10 5.86 7.40 -1.78
CA ILE A 10 7.11 7.56 -2.54
C ILE A 10 6.87 7.71 -4.05
N ARG A 11 5.73 7.23 -4.55
CA ARG A 11 5.27 7.44 -5.93
C ARG A 11 3.80 7.78 -5.93
N LYS A 12 3.41 8.87 -6.59
CA LYS A 12 1.99 9.23 -6.76
C LYS A 12 1.40 8.46 -7.94
N GLY A 13 0.17 7.99 -7.77
CA GLY A 13 -0.59 7.35 -8.84
C GLY A 13 -2.10 7.48 -8.66
N SER A 14 -2.87 6.94 -9.60
CA SER A 14 -4.33 7.07 -9.64
C SER A 14 -5.10 5.75 -9.78
N ASP A 15 -4.47 4.66 -10.20
CA ASP A 15 -5.21 3.47 -10.66
C ASP A 15 -5.17 2.32 -9.66
N ILE A 16 -4.10 2.24 -8.86
CA ILE A 16 -3.92 1.24 -7.81
C ILE A 16 -2.95 1.72 -6.74
N THR A 17 -3.23 1.40 -5.47
CA THR A 17 -2.34 1.61 -4.33
C THR A 17 -1.53 0.35 -4.06
N LEU A 18 -0.21 0.47 -4.04
CA LEU A 18 0.76 -0.56 -3.68
C LEU A 18 1.37 -0.23 -2.31
N ILE A 19 1.41 -1.22 -1.41
CA ILE A 19 2.01 -1.08 -0.08
C ILE A 19 3.10 -2.13 0.12
N GLY A 20 4.23 -1.68 0.63
CA GLY A 20 5.30 -2.54 1.14
C GLY A 20 6.13 -1.83 2.21
N TRP A 21 7.19 -2.49 2.64
CA TRP A 21 8.16 -1.94 3.60
C TRP A 21 9.51 -2.64 3.43
N GLY A 22 10.58 -1.97 3.83
CA GLY A 22 11.94 -2.51 3.79
C GLY A 22 12.38 -2.86 2.36
N ALA A 23 13.07 -4.00 2.20
CA ALA A 23 13.62 -4.42 0.92
C ALA A 23 12.55 -4.69 -0.16
N GLN A 24 11.31 -5.00 0.24
CA GLN A 24 10.20 -5.23 -0.67
C GLN A 24 9.87 -3.99 -1.53
N LEU A 25 10.24 -2.79 -1.10
CA LEU A 25 10.01 -1.58 -1.90
C LEU A 25 10.78 -1.58 -3.21
N ALA A 26 12.00 -2.13 -3.25
CA ALA A 26 12.75 -2.21 -4.51
C ALA A 26 12.01 -3.08 -5.55
N VAL A 27 11.34 -4.14 -5.09
CA VAL A 27 10.52 -5.00 -5.95
C VAL A 27 9.26 -4.26 -6.43
N LEU A 28 8.61 -3.51 -5.54
CA LEU A 28 7.42 -2.73 -5.88
C LEU A 28 7.72 -1.54 -6.79
N GLU A 29 8.87 -0.87 -6.63
CA GLU A 29 9.33 0.17 -7.54
C GLU A 29 9.51 -0.39 -8.96
N GLN A 30 10.16 -1.54 -9.10
CA GLN A 30 10.28 -2.20 -10.39
C GLN A 30 8.91 -2.58 -10.98
N ALA A 31 7.99 -3.11 -10.16
CA ALA A 31 6.63 -3.42 -10.59
C ALA A 31 5.86 -2.16 -11.04
N CYS A 32 6.05 -1.02 -10.39
CA CYS A 32 5.51 0.28 -10.79
C CYS A 32 6.06 0.72 -12.16
N GLU A 33 7.35 0.51 -12.43
CA GLU A 33 7.93 0.81 -13.75
C GLU A 33 7.35 -0.11 -14.83
N ASP A 34 7.22 -1.40 -14.55
CA ASP A 34 6.68 -2.36 -15.51
C ASP A 34 5.20 -2.10 -15.82
N ALA A 35 4.38 -1.87 -14.79
CA ALA A 35 2.97 -1.52 -14.95
C ALA A 35 2.76 -0.21 -15.72
N SER A 36 3.69 0.75 -15.60
CA SER A 36 3.60 2.01 -16.36
C SER A 36 3.72 1.82 -17.88
N LYS A 37 4.42 0.76 -18.33
CA LYS A 37 4.53 0.40 -19.76
C LYS A 37 3.18 -0.03 -20.34
N ASP A 38 2.30 -0.55 -19.49
CA ASP A 38 0.91 -0.91 -19.82
C ASP A 38 -0.08 0.23 -19.53
N GLY A 39 0.43 1.42 -19.19
CA GLY A 39 -0.38 2.61 -18.92
C GLY A 39 -1.04 2.64 -17.53
N ILE A 40 -0.61 1.80 -16.59
CA ILE A 40 -1.17 1.73 -15.24
C ILE A 40 -0.41 2.68 -14.31
N SER A 41 -1.15 3.58 -13.66
CA SER A 41 -0.64 4.55 -12.69
C SER A 41 -0.67 4.01 -11.25
N CYS A 42 0.45 3.46 -10.80
CA CYS A 42 0.61 2.94 -9.44
C CYS A 42 0.98 4.04 -8.43
N GLU A 43 0.22 4.16 -7.35
CA GLU A 43 0.63 4.86 -6.13
C GLU A 43 1.38 3.90 -5.23
N LEU A 44 2.63 4.22 -4.87
CA LEU A 44 3.47 3.37 -4.03
C LEU A 44 3.67 4.00 -2.66
N ILE A 45 3.41 3.22 -1.61
CA ILE A 45 3.52 3.60 -0.21
C ILE A 45 4.58 2.75 0.50
N ASP A 46 5.55 3.41 1.11
CA ASP A 46 6.41 2.85 2.15
C ASP A 46 5.70 2.96 3.50
N LEU A 47 5.35 1.82 4.10
CA LEU A 47 4.63 1.80 5.36
C LEU A 47 5.49 2.24 6.55
N ARG A 48 6.81 2.02 6.51
CA ARG A 48 7.82 2.35 7.53
C ARG A 48 7.61 1.73 8.93
N THR A 49 6.48 2.01 9.57
CA THR A 49 6.11 1.55 10.92
C THR A 49 4.99 0.53 10.82
N LEU A 50 5.20 -0.68 11.33
CA LEU A 50 4.14 -1.70 11.39
C LEU A 50 3.19 -1.45 12.57
N ILE A 51 3.69 -1.04 13.73
CA ILE A 51 2.86 -0.88 14.93
C ILE A 51 3.30 0.37 15.72
N PRO A 52 2.40 1.36 15.93
CA PRO A 52 1.14 1.54 15.21
C PRO A 52 1.40 2.04 13.78
N TRP A 53 0.76 1.44 12.78
CA TRP A 53 0.88 1.87 11.39
C TRP A 53 -0.09 3.00 11.05
N ASP A 54 0.27 3.76 10.02
CA ASP A 54 -0.46 4.92 9.50
C ASP A 54 -1.63 4.47 8.63
N LYS A 55 -2.80 4.30 9.26
CA LYS A 55 -4.02 3.84 8.57
C LYS A 55 -4.57 4.94 7.67
N GLU A 56 -4.46 6.19 8.10
CA GLU A 56 -5.00 7.37 7.44
C GLU A 56 -4.36 7.60 6.07
N THR A 57 -3.03 7.49 5.96
CA THR A 57 -2.33 7.62 4.67
C THR A 57 -2.76 6.54 3.68
N VAL A 58 -2.89 5.30 4.15
CA VAL A 58 -3.31 4.18 3.31
C VAL A 58 -4.78 4.31 2.88
N GLU A 59 -5.67 4.67 3.81
CA GLU A 59 -7.09 4.90 3.55
C GLU A 59 -7.29 6.01 2.51
N ALA A 60 -6.57 7.12 2.63
CA ALA A 60 -6.64 8.21 1.67
C ALA A 60 -6.19 7.78 0.26
N SER A 61 -5.12 6.99 0.18
CA SER A 61 -4.62 6.46 -1.10
C SER A 61 -5.61 5.49 -1.74
N VAL A 62 -6.12 4.52 -0.98
CA VAL A 62 -7.09 3.53 -1.48
C VAL A 62 -8.42 4.20 -1.83
N SER A 63 -8.83 5.22 -1.08
CA SER A 63 -10.01 6.03 -1.40
C SER A 63 -9.86 6.75 -2.75
N LYS A 64 -8.64 7.15 -3.10
CA LYS A 64 -8.36 7.75 -4.40
C LYS A 64 -8.33 6.72 -5.52
N THR A 65 -7.57 5.63 -5.35
CA THR A 65 -7.28 4.65 -6.43
C THR A 65 -8.37 3.59 -6.61
N GLY A 66 -9.13 3.29 -5.56
CA GLY A 66 -10.16 2.25 -5.52
C GLY A 66 -9.62 0.82 -5.52
N LYS A 67 -8.30 0.62 -5.52
CA LYS A 67 -7.67 -0.71 -5.54
C LYS A 67 -6.47 -0.76 -4.62
N LEU A 68 -6.25 -1.91 -4.00
CA LEU A 68 -5.15 -2.13 -3.07
C LEU A 68 -4.39 -3.42 -3.42
N LEU A 69 -3.06 -3.34 -3.45
CA LEU A 69 -2.14 -4.47 -3.47
C LEU A 69 -1.15 -4.33 -2.31
N ILE A 70 -1.01 -5.38 -1.51
CA ILE A 70 -0.06 -5.42 -0.39
C ILE A 70 0.98 -6.48 -0.69
N SER A 71 2.26 -6.16 -0.50
CA SER A 71 3.35 -7.09 -0.74
C SER A 71 4.35 -7.07 0.41
N HIS A 72 4.76 -8.27 0.87
CA HIS A 72 5.76 -8.45 1.91
C HIS A 72 6.39 -9.85 1.83
N GLU A 73 7.62 -9.98 2.34
CA GLU A 73 8.40 -11.24 2.28
C GLU A 73 7.96 -12.30 3.30
N ALA A 74 7.27 -11.87 4.37
CA ALA A 74 6.81 -12.78 5.42
C ALA A 74 5.74 -13.77 4.90
N PRO A 75 5.56 -14.93 5.56
CA PRO A 75 4.50 -15.86 5.23
C PRO A 75 3.11 -15.18 5.15
N ILE A 76 2.29 -15.63 4.20
CA ILE A 76 0.96 -15.05 3.97
C ILE A 76 0.06 -15.25 5.20
N THR A 77 -0.01 -16.48 5.72
CA THR A 77 -0.86 -16.81 6.86
C THR A 77 -0.35 -16.14 8.14
N GLY A 78 -1.17 -15.26 8.73
CA GLY A 78 -0.81 -14.48 9.92
C GLY A 78 0.17 -13.34 9.64
N GLY A 79 0.50 -13.07 8.37
CA GLY A 79 1.35 -11.95 7.98
C GLY A 79 0.66 -10.60 8.19
N PHE A 80 1.45 -9.54 8.33
CA PHE A 80 0.93 -8.20 8.58
C PHE A 80 0.08 -7.65 7.42
N GLY A 81 0.24 -8.19 6.20
CA GLY A 81 -0.66 -7.89 5.10
C GLY A 81 -2.13 -8.23 5.39
N ALA A 82 -2.40 -9.23 6.24
CA ALA A 82 -3.76 -9.56 6.65
C ALA A 82 -4.41 -8.47 7.51
N GLU A 83 -3.64 -7.86 8.44
CA GLU A 83 -4.09 -6.74 9.27
C GLU A 83 -4.43 -5.50 8.42
N ILE A 84 -3.58 -5.18 7.45
CA ILE A 84 -3.81 -4.07 6.51
C ILE A 84 -5.05 -4.35 5.66
N ALA A 85 -5.15 -5.56 5.08
CA ALA A 85 -6.28 -5.94 4.25
C ALA A 85 -7.62 -5.86 5.02
N ALA A 86 -7.67 -6.40 6.23
CA ALA A 86 -8.85 -6.35 7.09
C ALA A 86 -9.22 -4.89 7.46
N SER A 87 -8.24 -4.12 7.94
CA SER A 87 -8.46 -2.71 8.31
C SER A 87 -8.98 -1.86 7.14
N ILE A 88 -8.44 -2.06 5.93
CA ILE A 88 -8.87 -1.29 4.75
C ILE A 88 -10.20 -1.80 4.21
N ALA A 89 -10.48 -3.09 4.27
CA ALA A 89 -11.80 -3.61 3.92
C ALA A 89 -12.90 -3.01 4.82
N GLU A 90 -12.64 -2.84 6.11
CA GLU A 90 -13.56 -2.19 7.05
C GLU A 90 -13.72 -0.68 6.76
N ARG A 91 -12.62 0.03 6.53
CA ARG A 91 -12.61 1.50 6.35
C ARG A 91 -13.07 1.96 4.98
N CYS A 92 -12.73 1.21 3.94
CA CYS A 92 -12.96 1.56 2.53
C CYS A 92 -13.98 0.65 1.84
N PHE A 93 -14.89 0.02 2.59
CA PHE A 93 -15.84 -0.98 2.08
C PHE A 93 -16.56 -0.55 0.79
N GLN A 94 -17.05 0.69 0.74
CA GLN A 94 -17.77 1.22 -0.43
C GLN A 94 -16.87 1.48 -1.65
N ARG A 95 -15.55 1.51 -1.49
CA ARG A 95 -14.59 1.89 -2.53
C ARG A 95 -13.84 0.70 -3.12
N VAL A 96 -13.53 -0.31 -2.29
CA VAL A 96 -12.73 -1.48 -2.68
C VAL A 96 -13.59 -2.59 -3.33
N GLY A 97 -14.92 -2.42 -3.38
CA GLY A 97 -15.80 -3.20 -4.25
C GLY A 97 -17.22 -3.33 -3.73
N TYR A 98 -18.10 -2.45 -4.21
CA TYR A 98 -19.49 -2.71 -4.66
C TYR A 98 -19.92 -1.58 -5.60
#